data_AF-A0A350C8Z5-F1
#
_entry.id   AF-A0A350C8Z5-F1
#
_cell.length_a   1.000
_cell.length_b   1.000
_cell.length_c   1.000
_cell.angle_alpha   90.00
_cell.angle_beta   90.00
_cell.angle_gamma   90.00
#
_symmetry.space_group_name_H-M   'P 1'
#
loop_
_entity.id
_entity.type
_entity.pdbx_description
1 polymer ?
#
loop_
_entity_poly.entity_id
_entity_poly.type
_entity_poly.pdbx_seq_one_letter_code
_entity_poly.pdbx_strand_id
1 'polypeptide(L)'
;TSILLLRAGESDQGVVGLHQAGIPGEIMPSLSARLMGLDSLGVASYLLTLYFSCAVLTDDALAILENVEVGYYHDYDNRTPKVK
;
A
#
# COMPACT_ATOMS: atom_id res chain seq x y z
N THR A 1 11.82 10.22 -8.18
CA THR A 1 10.92 9.10 -7.83
C THR A 1 11.70 8.03 -7.11
N SER A 2 11.06 7.17 -6.30
CA SER A 2 11.69 5.98 -5.73
C SER A 2 10.94 4.74 -6.17
N ILE A 3 11.65 3.63 -6.37
CA ILE A 3 11.07 2.33 -6.72
C ILE A 3 11.35 1.38 -5.57
N LEU A 4 10.32 0.65 -5.11
CA LEU A 4 10.43 -0.34 -4.06
C LEU A 4 10.43 -1.74 -4.67
N LEU A 5 11.26 -2.62 -4.14
CA LEU A 5 11.23 -4.07 -4.39
C LEU A 5 10.86 -4.75 -3.07
N LEU A 6 9.85 -5.64 -3.12
CA LEU A 6 9.34 -6.35 -1.95
C LEU A 6 9.22 -7.85 -2.23
N ARG A 7 9.68 -8.67 -1.28
CA ARG A 7 9.26 -10.07 -1.12
C ARG A 7 8.08 -10.07 -0.17
N ALA A 8 6.97 -10.73 -0.51
CA ALA A 8 5.73 -10.67 0.28
C ALA A 8 5.37 -12.04 0.87
N GLY A 9 4.75 -12.03 2.05
CA GLY A 9 4.22 -13.24 2.69
C GLY A 9 5.11 -13.80 3.80
N GLU A 10 4.46 -14.44 4.78
CA GLU A 10 5.14 -15.00 5.96
C GLU A 10 6.01 -16.22 5.62
N SER A 11 5.52 -17.10 4.73
CA SER A 11 6.25 -18.32 4.30
C SER A 11 7.63 -17.99 3.73
N ASP A 12 7.71 -16.85 3.04
CA ASP A 12 8.90 -16.41 2.33
C ASP A 12 9.72 -15.44 3.18
N GLN A 13 9.39 -15.28 4.47
CA GLN A 13 10.01 -14.28 5.35
C GLN A 13 10.03 -12.90 4.68
N GLY A 14 8.89 -12.53 4.11
CA GLY A 14 8.69 -11.29 3.36
C GLY A 14 8.10 -10.18 4.22
N VAL A 15 7.60 -9.15 3.54
CA VAL A 15 6.75 -8.11 4.13
C VAL A 15 5.34 -8.65 4.31
N VAL A 16 4.77 -8.44 5.51
CA VAL A 16 3.42 -8.87 5.87
C VAL A 16 2.57 -7.68 6.32
N GLY A 17 1.28 -7.73 5.98
CA GLY A 17 0.28 -6.80 6.50
C GLY A 17 -0.24 -7.25 7.85
N LEU A 18 -0.33 -6.33 8.81
CA LEU A 18 -0.93 -6.55 10.12
C LEU A 18 -2.29 -5.86 10.15
N HIS A 19 -3.27 -6.53 10.72
CA HIS A 19 -4.63 -6.04 10.79
C HIS A 19 -5.26 -6.51 12.12
N GLN A 20 -6.05 -5.65 12.76
CA GLN A 20 -6.71 -5.96 14.03
C GLN A 20 -8.01 -6.74 13.79
N ALA A 21 -8.06 -8.00 14.24
CA ALA A 21 -9.26 -8.83 14.17
C ALA A 21 -10.21 -8.59 15.35
N GLY A 22 -11.50 -8.82 15.13
CA GLY A 22 -12.52 -8.87 16.20
C GLY A 22 -12.93 -7.51 16.74
N ILE A 23 -12.86 -6.47 15.90
CA ILE A 23 -13.29 -5.12 16.30
C ILE A 23 -14.82 -5.00 16.27
N PRO A 24 -15.45 -4.32 17.24
CA PRO A 24 -16.89 -4.10 17.21
C PRO A 24 -17.31 -3.27 16.00
N GLY A 25 -18.31 -3.72 15.25
CA GLY A 25 -18.79 -3.04 14.04
C GLY A 25 -17.90 -3.25 12.82
N GLU A 26 -17.11 -4.33 12.80
CA GLU A 26 -16.30 -4.75 11.65
C GLU A 26 -17.18 -5.05 10.43
N ILE A 27 -16.91 -4.37 9.31
CA ILE A 27 -17.61 -4.56 8.03
C ILE A 27 -16.72 -5.22 6.97
N MET A 28 -15.40 -5.05 7.09
CA MET A 28 -14.34 -5.72 6.33
C MET A 28 -13.09 -5.78 7.23
N PRO A 29 -12.04 -6.54 6.88
CA PRO A 29 -10.88 -6.73 7.75
C PRO A 29 -10.37 -5.40 8.32
N SER A 30 -10.42 -5.27 9.64
CA SER A 30 -9.98 -4.11 10.41
C SER A 30 -10.67 -2.77 10.11
N LEU A 31 -11.74 -2.76 9.32
CA LEU A 31 -12.57 -1.57 9.10
C LEU A 31 -13.83 -1.67 9.95
N SER A 32 -13.97 -0.74 10.90
CA SER A 32 -15.14 -0.57 11.74
C SER A 32 -15.97 0.62 11.27
N ALA A 33 -17.28 0.45 11.17
CA ALA A 33 -18.24 1.53 10.95
C ALA A 33 -19.22 1.61 12.13
N ARG A 34 -19.25 2.74 12.84
CA ARG A 34 -20.15 2.94 14.00
C ARG A 34 -20.98 4.20 13.87
N LEU A 35 -22.28 4.10 14.12
CA LEU A 35 -23.18 5.25 14.21
C LEU A 35 -22.91 5.99 15.52
N MET A 36 -22.59 7.29 15.43
CA MET A 36 -22.38 8.18 16.57
C MET A 36 -23.67 8.86 17.04
N GLY A 37 -24.77 8.67 16.32
CA GLY A 37 -26.10 9.21 16.62
C GLY A 37 -26.53 10.29 15.63
N LEU A 38 -27.62 10.99 15.98
CA LEU A 38 -28.10 12.17 15.27
C LEU A 38 -27.84 13.42 16.13
N ASP A 39 -27.48 14.52 15.48
CA ASP A 39 -27.43 15.83 16.14
C ASP A 39 -28.82 16.50 16.22
N SER A 40 -28.88 17.69 16.84
CA SER A 40 -30.10 18.48 16.97
C SER A 40 -30.65 19.04 15.66
N LEU A 41 -29.88 18.95 14.57
CA LEU A 41 -30.23 19.38 13.22
C LEU A 41 -30.65 18.19 12.33
N GLY A 42 -30.64 16.96 12.86
CA GLY A 42 -31.01 15.75 12.15
C GLY A 42 -29.89 15.14 11.31
N VAL A 43 -28.63 15.54 11.51
CA VAL A 43 -27.47 14.97 10.80
C VAL A 43 -27.01 13.69 11.49
N ALA A 44 -27.00 12.59 10.74
CA ALA A 44 -26.46 11.31 11.20
C ALA A 44 -24.93 11.26 10.97
N SER A 45 -24.17 11.03 12.04
CA SER A 45 -22.70 10.93 11.97
C SER A 45 -22.24 9.48 12.10
N TYR A 46 -21.29 9.09 11.25
CA TYR A 46 -20.65 7.76 11.29
C TYR A 46 -19.15 7.89 11.56
N LEU A 47 -18.64 7.10 12.50
CA LEU A 47 -17.22 6.94 12.74
C LEU A 47 -16.71 5.72 11.96
N LEU A 48 -15.88 6.01 10.96
CA LEU A 48 -15.13 5.00 10.22
C LEU A 48 -13.73 4.90 10.81
N THR A 49 -13.29 3.70 11.14
CA THR A 49 -11.95 3.45 11.69
C THR A 49 -11.31 2.26 11.00
N LEU A 50 -10.07 2.44 10.55
CA LEU A 50 -9.32 1.47 9.77
C LEU A 50 -7.98 1.16 10.47
N TYR A 51 -7.78 -0.09 10.91
CA TYR A 51 -6.59 -0.52 11.65
C TYR A 51 -5.68 -1.42 10.81
N PHE A 52 -4.68 -0.83 10.18
CA PHE A 52 -3.66 -1.57 9.44
C PHE A 52 -2.25 -1.12 9.83
N SER A 53 -1.32 -2.06 9.76
CA SER A 53 0.11 -1.83 9.86
C SER A 53 0.83 -2.80 8.92
N CYS A 54 2.14 -2.71 8.81
CA CYS A 54 2.96 -3.66 8.08
C CYS A 54 4.23 -3.95 8.86
N ALA A 55 4.75 -5.16 8.70
CA ALA A 55 6.01 -5.59 9.28
C ALA A 55 6.90 -6.18 8.19
N VAL A 56 8.18 -5.82 8.24
CA VAL A 56 9.23 -6.41 7.42
C VAL A 56 9.85 -7.51 8.28
N LEU A 57 9.68 -8.78 7.89
CA LEU A 57 10.12 -9.90 8.73
C LEU A 57 11.65 -10.08 8.74
N THR A 58 12.31 -9.76 7.62
CA THR A 58 13.77 -9.81 7.48
C THR A 58 14.28 -8.61 6.67
N ASP A 59 15.50 -8.15 6.96
CA ASP A 59 16.07 -6.94 6.34
C ASP A 59 16.23 -7.04 4.81
N ASP A 60 16.33 -8.25 4.26
CA ASP A 60 16.45 -8.51 2.82
C ASP A 60 15.09 -8.52 2.08
N ALA A 61 13.97 -8.44 2.79
CA ALA A 61 12.64 -8.53 2.19
C ALA A 61 12.17 -7.23 1.52
N LEU A 62 12.86 -6.11 1.76
CA LEU A 62 12.51 -4.79 1.25
C LEU A 62 13.78 -4.06 0.77
N ALA A 63 13.74 -3.55 -0.46
CA ALA A 63 14.78 -2.67 -0.99
C ALA A 63 14.16 -1.43 -1.66
N ILE A 64 14.92 -0.33 -1.65
CA ILE A 64 14.50 0.94 -2.25
C ILE A 64 15.59 1.41 -3.21
N LEU A 65 15.20 1.65 -4.47
CA LEU A 65 16.01 2.41 -5.42
C LEU A 65 15.57 3.87 -5.35
N GLU A 66 16.42 4.71 -4.79
CA GLU A 66 16.20 6.14 -4.65
C GLU A 66 16.65 6.91 -5.89
N ASN A 67 16.21 8.16 -6.02
CA ASN A 67 16.65 9.09 -7.07
C ASN A 67 16.39 8.61 -8.51
N VAL A 68 15.28 7.92 -8.73
CA VAL A 68 14.85 7.52 -10.07
C VAL A 68 14.35 8.72 -10.86
N GLU A 69 15.01 8.98 -11.99
CA GLU A 69 14.68 9.99 -12.98
C GLU A 69 13.72 9.40 -14.02
N VAL A 70 12.57 10.04 -14.23
CA VAL A 70 11.53 9.59 -15.18
C VAL A 70 11.43 10.50 -16.41
N GLY A 71 12.17 11.62 -16.45
CA GLY A 71 12.17 12.57 -17.56
C GLY A 71 13.21 12.28 -18.65
N TYR A 72 13.82 11.10 -18.68
CA TYR A 72 14.82 10.76 -19.69
C TYR A 72 14.16 10.15 -20.94
N TYR A 73 14.13 10.92 -22.02
CA TYR A 73 13.59 10.50 -23.32
C TYR A 73 14.73 10.13 -24.27
N HIS A 74 14.63 8.96 -24.89
CA HIS A 74 15.61 8.51 -25.88
C HIS A 74 15.17 8.87 -27.29
N ASP A 75 16.05 9.54 -28.03
CA ASP A 75 15.95 9.71 -29.48
C ASP A 75 16.60 8.50 -30.18
N TYR A 76 15.87 7.89 -31.11
CA TYR A 76 16.28 6.69 -31.85
C TYR A 76 16.55 6.94 -33.33
N ASP A 77 16.50 8.19 -33.80
CA ASP A 77 16.58 8.52 -35.24
C ASP A 77 17.88 8.02 -35.92
N ASN A 78 18.94 7.76 -35.14
CA ASN A 78 20.22 7.24 -35.64
C ASN A 78 20.45 5.73 -35.42
N ARG A 79 19.43 4.96 -35.02
CA ARG A 79 19.60 3.52 -34.83
C ARG A 79 19.55 2.80 -36.18
N THR A 80 20.71 2.60 -36.81
CA THR A 80 20.83 1.73 -37.98
C THR A 80 20.23 0.36 -37.67
N PRO A 81 19.27 -0.15 -38.46
CA PRO A 81 18.73 -1.47 -38.25
C PRO A 81 19.86 -2.48 -38.44
N LYS A 82 20.08 -3.34 -37.44
CA LYS A 82 20.94 -4.52 -37.62
C LYS A 82 20.21 -5.45 -38.59
N VAL A 83 20.56 -5.35 -39.87
CA VAL A 83 20.13 -6.28 -40.91
C VAL A 83 20.65 -7.68 -40.53
N LYS A 84 19.76 -8.67 -40.57
CA LYS A 84 20.06 -10.09 -40.32
C LYS A 84 20.95 -10.67 -41.40
#